data_AF-V5GG25-F1
#
_entry.id   AF-V5GG25-F1
#
_cell.length_a   1.000
_cell.length_b   1.000
_cell.length_c   1.000
_cell.angle_alpha   90.00
_cell.angle_beta   90.00
_cell.angle_gamma   90.00
#
_symmetry.space_group_name_H-M   'P 1'
#
loop_
_entity.id
_entity.type
_entity.pdbx_description
1 polymer ?
#
loop_
_entity_poly.entity_id
_entity_poly.type
_entity_poly.pdbx_seq_one_letter_code
_entity_poly.pdbx_strand_id
1 'polypeptide(L)'
;GNNVTAVLQELGIRLHRAVYDHMLQFQYNTAGAMVAICDLNEYRLCTKPLGPLVAELFETLHALCNLLLVKPENLQQVCSEDSLVNLERSILHNFIQLRSDFK
;
A
#
# COMPACT_ATOMS: atom_id res chain seq x y z
N GLY A 1 -0.37 -9.80 27.30
CA GLY A 1 0.81 -10.65 27.58
C GLY A 1 1.71 -10.65 26.36
N ASN A 2 3.03 -10.77 26.52
CA ASN A 2 3.97 -10.56 25.40
C ASN A 2 3.75 -11.51 24.21
N ASN A 3 3.23 -12.72 24.45
CA ASN A 3 2.95 -13.68 23.38
C ASN A 3 1.83 -13.22 22.44
N VAL A 4 0.77 -12.58 22.95
CA VAL A 4 -0.32 -12.10 22.08
C VAL A 4 0.17 -10.98 21.18
N THR A 5 1.00 -10.06 21.69
CA THR A 5 1.59 -8.98 20.89
C THR A 5 2.48 -9.54 19.77
N ALA A 6 3.33 -10.52 20.07
CA ALA A 6 4.20 -11.15 19.07
C ALA A 6 3.40 -11.86 17.97
N VAL A 7 2.35 -12.61 18.35
CA VAL A 7 1.49 -13.32 17.40
C VAL A 7 0.69 -12.37 16.52
N LEU A 8 0.10 -11.31 17.09
CA LEU A 8 -0.66 -10.32 16.33
C LEU A 8 0.23 -9.55 15.35
N GLN A 9 1.45 -9.19 15.77
CA GLN A 9 2.40 -8.52 14.89
C GLN A 9 2.80 -9.42 13.71
N GLU A 10 3.16 -10.68 13.95
CA GLU A 10 3.51 -11.63 12.89
C GLU A 10 2.32 -11.88 11.94
N LEU A 11 1.11 -12.01 12.49
CA LEU A 11 -0.12 -12.14 11.69
C LEU A 11 -0.30 -10.91 10.78
N GLY A 12 -0.16 -9.71 11.32
CA GLY A 12 -0.30 -8.46 10.57
C GLY A 12 0.74 -8.30 9.47
N ILE A 13 2.00 -8.69 9.73
CA ILE A 13 3.07 -8.69 8.71
C ILE A 13 2.74 -9.64 7.56
N ARG A 14 2.27 -10.86 7.87
CA ARG A 14 1.89 -11.84 6.84
C ARG A 14 0.66 -11.41 6.06
N LEU A 15 -0.32 -10.80 6.73
CA LEU A 15 -1.50 -10.25 6.07
C LEU A 15 -1.11 -9.12 5.12
N HIS A 16 -0.29 -8.17 5.58
CA HIS A 16 0.24 -7.11 4.72
C HIS A 16 0.92 -7.69 3.48
N ARG A 17 1.80 -8.69 3.64
CA ARG A 17 2.45 -9.36 2.51
C ARG A 17 1.45 -9.99 1.54
N ALA A 18 0.44 -10.70 2.05
CA ALA A 18 -0.57 -11.33 1.20
C ALA A 18 -1.38 -10.30 0.40
N VAL A 19 -1.75 -9.18 1.02
CA VAL A 19 -2.45 -8.07 0.34
C VAL A 19 -1.53 -7.42 -0.70
N TYR A 20 -0.28 -7.14 -0.34
CA TYR A 20 0.72 -6.57 -1.24
C TYR A 20 0.91 -7.45 -2.49
N ASP A 21 1.18 -8.74 -2.29
CA ASP A 21 1.39 -9.71 -3.37
C ASP A 21 0.12 -9.84 -4.24
N HIS A 22 -1.07 -9.78 -3.63
CA HIS A 22 -2.34 -9.77 -4.37
C HIS A 22 -2.47 -8.53 -5.26
N MET A 23 -2.14 -7.34 -4.76
CA MET A 23 -2.23 -6.11 -5.56
C MET A 23 -1.33 -6.14 -6.79
N LEU A 24 -0.13 -6.70 -6.67
CA LEU A 24 0.81 -6.80 -7.80
C LEU A 24 0.32 -7.70 -8.94
N GLN A 25 -0.77 -8.46 -8.76
CA GLN A 25 -1.32 -9.36 -9.78
C GLN A 25 -2.30 -8.67 -10.74
N PHE A 26 -2.67 -7.40 -10.51
CA PHE A 26 -3.68 -6.69 -11.28
C PHE A 26 -3.12 -5.47 -12.00
N GLN A 27 -3.80 -5.09 -13.08
CA GLN A 27 -3.68 -3.76 -13.65
C GLN A 27 -4.88 -2.90 -13.27
N TYR A 28 -4.62 -1.62 -13.00
CA TYR A 28 -5.59 -0.69 -12.44
C TYR A 28 -5.89 0.44 -13.42
N ASN A 29 -7.15 0.54 -13.82
CA ASN A 29 -7.70 1.78 -14.35
C ASN A 29 -8.20 2.66 -13.19
N THR A 30 -8.69 3.87 -13.49
CA THR A 30 -9.16 4.82 -12.45
C THR A 30 -10.22 4.20 -11.52
N ALA A 31 -11.19 3.45 -12.07
CA ALA A 31 -12.23 2.82 -11.27
C ALA A 31 -11.66 1.72 -10.36
N GLY A 32 -10.77 0.87 -10.89
CA GLY A 32 -10.10 -0.18 -10.12
C GLY A 32 -9.19 0.38 -9.02
N ALA A 33 -8.49 1.47 -9.30
CA ALA A 33 -7.66 2.16 -8.31
C ALA A 33 -8.51 2.71 -7.14
N MET A 34 -9.68 3.29 -7.43
CA MET A 34 -10.61 3.76 -6.39
C MET A 34 -11.10 2.62 -5.48
N VAL A 35 -11.45 1.47 -6.07
CA VAL A 35 -11.87 0.28 -5.31
C VAL A 35 -10.73 -0.18 -4.40
N ALA A 36 -9.52 -0.31 -4.94
CA ALA A 36 -8.35 -0.72 -4.17
C ALA A 36 -8.06 0.24 -3.00
N ILE A 37 -8.19 1.55 -3.18
CA ILE A 37 -8.00 2.54 -2.12
C ILE A 37 -9.08 2.39 -1.03
N CYS A 38 -10.33 2.12 -1.40
CA CYS A 38 -11.40 1.83 -0.43
C CYS A 38 -11.09 0.58 0.40
N ASP A 39 -10.68 -0.51 -0.25
CA ASP A 39 -10.31 -1.75 0.43
C ASP A 39 -9.13 -1.53 1.39
N LEU A 40 -8.11 -0.79 0.96
CA LEU A 40 -6.94 -0.49 1.78
C LEU A 40 -7.25 0.42 2.97
N ASN A 41 -8.24 1.32 2.85
CA ASN A 41 -8.72 2.10 3.98
C ASN A 41 -9.35 1.20 5.06
N GLU A 42 -10.15 0.21 4.66
CA GLU A 42 -10.72 -0.75 5.61
C GLU A 42 -9.64 -1.66 6.22
N TYR A 43 -8.67 -2.11 5.42
CA TYR A 43 -7.53 -2.88 5.94
C TYR A 43 -6.70 -2.10 6.95
N ARG A 44 -6.43 -0.82 6.71
CA ARG A 44 -5.74 0.04 7.69
C ARG A 44 -6.49 0.11 9.02
N LEU A 45 -7.81 0.30 8.98
CA LEU A 45 -8.62 0.39 10.19
C LEU A 45 -8.62 -0.93 10.98
N CYS A 46 -8.79 -2.07 10.31
CA CYS A 46 -8.90 -3.35 10.98
C CYS A 46 -7.55 -3.90 11.48
N THR A 47 -6.44 -3.53 10.85
CA THR A 47 -5.09 -3.99 11.20
C THR A 47 -4.35 -3.10 12.19
N LYS A 48 -4.82 -1.86 12.41
CA LYS A 48 -4.26 -0.92 13.40
C LYS A 48 -4.07 -1.52 14.81
N PRO A 49 -4.97 -2.37 15.35
CA PRO A 49 -4.78 -2.99 16.66
C PRO A 49 -3.71 -4.09 16.69
N LEU A 50 -3.21 -4.56 15.54
CA LEU A 50 -2.26 -5.67 15.45
C LEU A 50 -0.82 -5.26 15.83
N GLY A 51 -0.53 -3.97 15.85
CA GLY A 51 0.75 -3.42 16.30
C GLY A 51 1.19 -2.20 15.50
N PRO A 52 2.11 -1.38 16.05
CA PRO A 52 2.56 -0.14 15.43
C PRO A 52 3.26 -0.37 14.08
N LEU A 53 4.11 -1.40 13.97
CA LEU A 53 4.76 -1.76 12.72
C LEU A 53 3.75 -2.17 11.63
N VAL A 54 2.71 -2.92 12.01
CA VAL A 54 1.67 -3.34 11.07
C VAL A 54 0.88 -2.13 10.57
N ALA A 55 0.52 -1.21 11.48
CA ALA A 55 -0.15 0.02 11.10
C ALA A 55 0.69 0.82 10.09
N GLU A 56 1.98 0.99 10.35
CA GLU A 56 2.91 1.69 9.44
C GLU A 56 2.99 1.02 8.07
N LEU A 57 3.08 -0.32 8.00
CA LEU A 57 3.10 -1.06 6.73
C LEU A 57 1.84 -0.78 5.89
N PHE A 58 0.66 -0.79 6.52
CA PHE A 58 -0.60 -0.50 5.81
C PHE A 58 -0.78 0.98 5.45
N GLU A 59 -0.22 1.92 6.23
CA GLU A 59 -0.14 3.34 5.84
C GLU A 59 0.71 3.50 4.57
N THR A 60 1.89 2.87 4.55
CA THR A 60 2.78 2.89 3.37
C THR A 60 2.12 2.26 2.15
N LEU A 61 1.42 1.13 2.30
CA LEU A 61 0.73 0.46 1.20
C LEU A 61 -0.43 1.32 0.66
N HIS A 62 -1.18 1.98 1.51
CA HIS A 62 -2.22 2.92 1.08
C HIS A 62 -1.61 4.12 0.33
N ALA A 63 -0.49 4.67 0.79
CA ALA A 63 0.23 5.73 0.07
C ALA A 63 0.71 5.25 -1.32
N LEU A 64 1.19 4.01 -1.44
CA LEU A 64 1.51 3.40 -2.73
C LEU A 64 0.28 3.29 -3.65
N CYS A 65 -0.89 2.96 -3.11
CA CYS A 65 -2.13 2.87 -3.90
C CYS A 65 -2.56 4.22 -4.49
N ASN A 66 -2.21 5.34 -3.85
CA ASN A 66 -2.49 6.68 -4.41
C ASN A 66 -1.74 6.91 -5.74
N LEU A 67 -0.59 6.25 -5.95
CA LEU A 67 0.12 6.28 -7.23
C LEU A 67 -0.68 5.66 -8.38
N LEU A 68 -1.63 4.76 -8.07
CA LEU A 68 -2.50 4.13 -9.07
C LEU A 68 -3.59 5.07 -9.57
N LEU A 69 -3.96 6.08 -8.77
CA LEU A 69 -5.07 7.00 -9.07
C LEU A 69 -4.59 8.35 -9.62
N VAL A 70 -3.44 8.84 -9.14
CA VAL A 70 -3.02 10.23 -9.42
C VAL A 70 -2.79 10.47 -10.91
N LYS A 71 -3.02 11.70 -11.39
CA LYS A 71 -2.68 12.07 -12.77
C LYS A 71 -1.17 11.96 -13.01
N PRO A 72 -0.72 11.61 -14.24
CA PRO A 72 0.70 11.46 -14.56
C PRO A 72 1.55 12.70 -14.21
N GLU A 73 1.00 13.90 -14.41
CA GLU A 73 1.63 15.19 -14.11
C GLU A 73 2.06 15.32 -12.63
N ASN A 74 1.32 14.67 -11.72
CA ASN A 74 1.51 14.80 -10.28
C ASN A 74 2.30 13.61 -9.68
N LEU A 75 2.68 12.60 -10.48
CA LEU A 75 3.34 11.39 -9.98
C LEU A 75 4.66 11.71 -9.28
N GLN A 76 5.47 12.61 -9.84
CA GLN A 76 6.75 13.00 -9.23
C GLN A 76 6.56 13.68 -7.88
N GLN A 77 5.51 14.51 -7.76
CA GLN A 77 5.18 15.17 -6.51
C GLN A 77 4.78 14.14 -5.45
N VAL A 78 3.90 13.19 -5.79
CA VAL A 78 3.45 12.15 -4.85
C VAL A 78 4.61 11.24 -4.42
N CYS A 79 5.50 10.87 -5.35
CA CYS A 79 6.70 10.09 -5.02
C CYS A 79 7.65 10.82 -4.06
N SER A 80 7.56 12.15 -3.98
CA SER A 80 8.41 13.00 -3.13
C SER A 80 7.74 13.35 -1.80
N GLU A 81 6.53 12.85 -1.52
CA GLU A 81 5.86 13.03 -0.23
C GLU A 81 6.57 12.23 0.88
N ASP A 82 6.52 12.74 2.11
CA ASP A 82 7.18 12.14 3.28
C ASP A 82 6.82 10.66 3.50
N SER A 83 5.63 10.24 3.07
CA SER A 83 5.13 8.87 3.15
C SER A 83 5.82 7.88 2.21
N LEU A 84 6.44 8.37 1.12
CA LEU A 84 7.04 7.56 0.06
C LEU A 84 8.52 7.85 -0.19
N VAL A 85 9.04 8.98 0.30
CA VAL A 85 10.42 9.43 0.05
C VAL A 85 11.50 8.46 0.54
N ASN A 86 11.20 7.68 1.59
CA ASN A 86 12.11 6.71 2.19
C ASN A 86 12.04 5.32 1.53
N LEU A 87 11.15 5.10 0.57
CA LEU A 87 11.03 3.82 -0.14
C LEU A 87 12.05 3.70 -1.26
N GLU A 88 12.44 2.47 -1.54
CA GLU A 88 13.26 2.17 -2.70
C GLU A 88 12.50 2.52 -3.98
N ARG A 89 13.18 3.18 -4.92
CA ARG A 89 12.57 3.60 -6.21
C ARG A 89 12.02 2.43 -7.02
N SER A 90 12.57 1.22 -6.85
CA SER A 90 12.08 0.00 -7.48
C SER A 90 10.65 -0.32 -7.05
N ILE A 91 10.31 -0.13 -5.77
CA ILE A 91 8.97 -0.36 -5.22
C ILE A 91 7.97 0.62 -5.84
N LEU A 92 8.33 1.90 -5.90
CA LEU A 92 7.50 2.93 -6.53
C LEU A 92 7.25 2.61 -8.01
N HIS A 93 8.32 2.24 -8.73
CA HIS A 93 8.24 1.87 -10.13
C HIS A 93 7.33 0.66 -10.35
N ASN A 94 7.45 -0.39 -9.52
CA ASN A 94 6.59 -1.57 -9.61
C ASN A 94 5.10 -1.21 -9.47
N PHE A 95 4.74 -0.28 -8.58
CA PHE A 95 3.34 0.17 -8.45
C PHE A 95 2.88 1.02 -9.62
N ILE A 96 3.73 1.91 -10.12
CA ILE A 96 3.41 2.75 -11.29
C ILE A 96 3.15 1.87 -12.53
N GLN A 97 3.91 0.78 -12.70
CA GLN A 97 3.72 -0.19 -13.77
C GLN A 97 2.37 -0.91 -13.77
N LEU A 98 1.67 -0.95 -12.63
CA LEU A 98 0.35 -1.58 -12.53
C LEU A 98 -0.75 -0.70 -13.12
N ARG A 99 -0.48 0.57 -13.44
CA ARG A 99 -1.50 1.44 -14.02
C ARG A 99 -1.80 1.03 -15.46
N SER A 100 -3.07 1.03 -15.85
CA SER A 100 -3.49 0.68 -17.21
C SER A 100 -3.04 1.69 -18.27
N ASP A 101 -2.70 2.92 -17.85
CA ASP A 101 -2.18 3.99 -18.72
C ASP A 101 -0.65 3.99 -18.84
N PHE A 102 0.04 3.06 -18.17
CA PHE A 102 1.50 2.94 -18.23
C PHE A 102 1.94 2.33 -19.59
N LYS A 103 2.71 3.09 -20.37
CA LYS A 103 3.35 2.66 -21.63
C LYS A 103 4.77 3.18 -21.73
#